data_AF-A0A954U0B2-F1
#
_entry.id   AF-A0A954U0B2-F1
#
_cell.length_a   1.000
_cell.length_b   1.000
_cell.length_c   1.000
_cell.angle_alpha   90.00
_cell.angle_beta   90.00
_cell.angle_gamma   90.00
#
_symmetry.space_group_name_H-M   'P 1'
#
loop_
_entity.id
_entity.type
_entity.pdbx_description
1 polymer ?
#
loop_
_entity_poly.entity_id
_entity_poly.type
_entity_poly.pdbx_seq_one_letter_code
_entity_poly.pdbx_strand_id
1 'polypeptide(L)'
;MRSLLAADLVITEFMANNSQTLADEDGDYPDWIEIRNQGTSDAQLSEYHLTDDANDLEKWTFPNRTLPAGSFLVVYASGKDRVQPGSPLHTNFSLDDRGEYLALTHDAPLPGNSDNVSAVTEFAPQFPEQLKDVSYGIGQNVTINSVLPAGSNSRVLFPTDGTLGTSWTGTSFVDNAWRQSTSAIGYVSSVPGFTVLDAHSSSQISTLAQADAVLDGTGQISQATVISPTVNFWDAGSGGGTGNFGNPDPFPNDSPGDDDDFAIRATATIMIPSAGTWTFGTNSDDGVRVRIDGANVINDDSLHGPDNRFGQVNLSAGPHELELVFFERGGGAEVELFAAKGAYSTFNANAFRLVGDTASGGLPVQTVPGGGGAAAGGLAQYIQTDVRGEMKDVASSAYLRTPFFVSSPASLSSLYLNVRYDDGFVAYLNGVEIARRNAPTTTQYNSLSLTDRSETEAAIE
;
A
#
# COMPACT_ATOMS: atom_id res chain seq x y z
N MET A 1 -27.55 31.57 -15.24
CA MET A 1 -28.06 30.36 -15.92
C MET A 1 -27.34 30.29 -17.25
N ARG A 2 -26.19 29.60 -17.32
CA ARG A 2 -25.49 29.35 -18.60
C ARG A 2 -26.32 28.29 -19.33
N SER A 3 -26.74 28.57 -20.56
CA SER A 3 -27.35 27.56 -21.42
C SER A 3 -26.22 26.63 -21.85
N LEU A 4 -26.25 25.36 -21.44
CA LEU A 4 -25.32 24.35 -21.98
C LEU A 4 -25.52 24.29 -23.50
N LEU A 5 -24.46 24.54 -24.24
CA LEU A 5 -24.43 24.32 -25.69
C LEU A 5 -24.42 22.81 -25.96
N ALA A 6 -24.81 22.38 -27.16
CA ALA A 6 -24.85 20.96 -27.53
C ALA A 6 -23.47 20.30 -27.34
N ALA A 7 -22.41 20.94 -27.87
CA ALA A 7 -21.02 20.73 -27.49
C ALA A 7 -20.55 21.93 -26.64
N ASP A 8 -19.79 21.67 -25.56
CA ASP A 8 -19.31 22.69 -24.62
C ASP A 8 -17.85 22.38 -24.26
N LEU A 9 -16.91 22.88 -25.06
CA LEU A 9 -15.48 22.66 -24.83
C LEU A 9 -14.92 23.68 -23.85
N VAL A 10 -14.03 23.24 -22.98
CA VAL A 10 -13.36 24.10 -22.00
C VAL A 10 -11.92 23.64 -21.84
N ILE A 11 -11.01 24.55 -21.48
CA ILE A 11 -9.74 24.16 -20.86
C ILE A 11 -10.03 23.86 -19.38
N THR A 12 -9.99 22.58 -19.00
CA THR A 12 -10.25 22.18 -17.61
C THR A 12 -9.02 22.34 -16.72
N GLU A 13 -7.85 22.08 -17.28
CA GLU A 13 -6.60 21.98 -16.53
C GLU A 13 -5.41 22.19 -17.47
N PHE A 14 -4.29 22.69 -16.97
CA PHE A 14 -3.01 22.71 -17.67
C PHE A 14 -1.85 22.72 -16.67
N MET A 15 -0.65 22.44 -17.13
CA MET A 15 0.59 22.51 -16.34
C MET A 15 1.70 23.09 -17.21
N ALA A 16 2.27 24.23 -16.79
CA ALA A 16 3.35 24.93 -17.49
C ALA A 16 4.76 24.68 -16.89
N ASN A 17 4.86 23.78 -15.91
CA ASN A 17 6.13 23.39 -15.30
C ASN A 17 6.07 21.90 -14.90
N ASN A 18 6.25 21.04 -15.89
CA ASN A 18 6.20 19.59 -15.72
C ASN A 18 7.62 19.00 -15.72
N SER A 19 7.92 18.11 -14.78
CA SER A 19 9.23 17.45 -14.71
C SER A 19 9.18 15.96 -14.37
N GLN A 20 8.04 15.48 -13.84
CA GLN A 20 7.89 14.08 -13.44
C GLN A 20 6.47 13.53 -13.53
N THR A 21 5.45 14.35 -13.82
CA THR A 21 4.04 13.90 -13.71
C THR A 21 3.56 13.17 -14.95
N LEU A 22 3.45 13.86 -16.08
CA LEU A 22 2.96 13.32 -17.33
C LEU A 22 4.07 13.35 -18.38
N ALA A 23 4.66 12.19 -18.69
CA ALA A 23 5.60 12.09 -19.80
C ALA A 23 4.86 12.04 -21.15
N ASP A 24 5.48 12.53 -22.22
CA ASP A 24 5.04 12.31 -23.59
C ASP A 24 5.57 10.96 -24.15
N GLU A 25 5.25 10.67 -25.41
CA GLU A 25 5.64 9.43 -26.08
C GLU A 25 7.16 9.26 -26.30
N ASP A 26 7.94 10.33 -26.14
CA ASP A 26 9.40 10.31 -26.22
C ASP A 26 10.05 10.12 -24.83
N GLY A 27 9.25 10.18 -23.76
CA GLY A 27 9.72 10.16 -22.37
C GLY A 27 10.11 11.54 -21.83
N ASP A 28 9.82 12.62 -22.57
CA ASP A 28 10.01 13.99 -22.10
C ASP A 28 8.83 14.41 -21.20
N TYR A 29 9.01 15.45 -20.38
CA TYR A 29 7.94 16.02 -19.55
C TYR A 29 7.54 17.43 -20.02
N PRO A 30 6.91 17.56 -21.20
CA PRO A 30 6.49 18.88 -21.68
C PRO A 30 5.30 19.42 -20.87
N ASP A 31 5.04 20.71 -21.05
CA ASP A 31 3.79 21.33 -20.61
C ASP A 31 2.60 20.66 -21.29
N TRP A 32 1.44 20.73 -20.67
CA TRP A 32 0.24 20.12 -21.23
C TRP A 32 -1.01 20.91 -20.89
N ILE A 33 -2.02 20.78 -21.75
CA ILE A 33 -3.33 21.42 -21.67
C ILE A 33 -4.39 20.32 -21.80
N GLU A 34 -5.29 20.23 -20.82
CA GLU A 34 -6.46 19.36 -20.85
C GLU A 34 -7.69 20.13 -21.30
N ILE A 35 -8.38 19.57 -22.30
CA ILE A 35 -9.64 20.05 -22.81
C ILE A 35 -10.72 19.03 -22.48
N ARG A 36 -11.84 19.51 -21.95
CA ARG A 36 -13.02 18.69 -21.70
C ARG A 36 -14.17 19.10 -22.60
N ASN A 37 -14.86 18.13 -23.18
CA ASN A 37 -16.20 18.34 -23.69
C ASN A 37 -17.22 18.14 -22.56
N GLN A 38 -17.72 19.22 -21.97
CA GLN A 38 -18.74 19.21 -20.92
C GLN A 38 -20.16 19.11 -21.48
N GLY A 39 -20.29 19.18 -22.81
CA GLY A 39 -21.56 19.13 -23.52
C GLY A 39 -22.18 17.74 -23.52
N THR A 40 -23.33 17.65 -24.19
CA THR A 40 -24.12 16.40 -24.32
C THR A 40 -24.02 15.77 -25.71
N SER A 41 -23.32 16.42 -26.65
CA SER A 41 -22.99 15.89 -27.96
C SER A 41 -21.48 15.92 -28.22
N ASP A 42 -21.04 15.04 -29.10
CA ASP A 42 -19.66 15.00 -29.58
C ASP A 42 -19.27 16.35 -30.22
N ALA A 43 -18.03 16.78 -29.98
CA ALA A 43 -17.48 18.02 -30.52
C ALA A 43 -16.53 17.72 -31.67
N GLN A 44 -16.71 18.41 -32.80
CA GLN A 44 -15.80 18.35 -33.92
C GLN A 44 -14.72 19.43 -33.72
N LEU A 45 -13.45 19.02 -33.62
CA LEU A 45 -12.37 19.92 -33.21
C LEU A 45 -11.78 20.77 -34.35
N SER A 46 -12.10 20.50 -35.62
CA SER A 46 -11.44 21.14 -36.78
C SER A 46 -11.64 22.65 -36.89
N GLU A 47 -12.56 23.21 -36.11
CA GLU A 47 -12.89 24.64 -36.05
C GLU A 47 -12.42 25.26 -34.71
N TYR A 48 -11.63 24.54 -33.92
CA TYR A 48 -11.07 25.01 -32.66
C TYR A 48 -9.56 25.25 -32.77
N HIS A 49 -9.05 26.14 -31.91
CA HIS A 49 -7.63 26.46 -31.82
C HIS A 49 -7.17 26.59 -30.36
N LEU A 50 -5.88 26.35 -30.12
CA LEU A 50 -5.19 26.74 -28.90
C LEU A 50 -4.24 27.89 -29.20
N THR A 51 -4.13 28.82 -28.25
CA THR A 51 -3.20 29.94 -28.36
C THR A 51 -2.70 30.39 -26.98
N ASP A 52 -1.44 30.77 -26.92
CA ASP A 52 -0.76 31.52 -25.86
C ASP A 52 -0.57 33.01 -26.21
N ASP A 53 -1.08 33.48 -27.36
CA ASP A 53 -0.97 34.87 -27.82
C ASP A 53 -2.34 35.50 -28.09
N ALA A 54 -2.71 36.49 -27.28
CA ALA A 54 -3.98 37.21 -27.41
C ALA A 54 -4.12 37.98 -28.73
N ASN A 55 -3.03 38.18 -29.48
CA ASN A 55 -3.04 38.82 -30.81
C ASN A 55 -3.12 37.81 -31.96
N ASP A 56 -3.02 36.52 -31.69
CA ASP A 56 -3.10 35.43 -32.67
C ASP A 56 -4.02 34.32 -32.13
N LEU A 57 -5.33 34.51 -32.29
CA LEU A 57 -6.33 33.57 -31.77
C LEU A 57 -6.42 32.23 -32.53
N GLU A 58 -5.72 32.10 -33.66
CA GLU A 58 -5.71 30.90 -34.51
C GLU A 58 -4.34 30.17 -34.47
N LYS A 59 -3.44 30.56 -33.54
CA LYS A 59 -2.02 30.18 -33.50
C LYS A 59 -1.74 28.68 -33.70
N TRP A 60 -2.56 27.81 -33.11
CA TRP A 60 -2.50 26.37 -33.33
C TRP A 60 -3.89 25.77 -33.53
N THR A 61 -4.18 25.28 -34.73
CA THR A 61 -5.49 24.71 -35.09
C THR A 61 -5.52 23.19 -34.85
N PHE A 62 -6.59 22.69 -34.24
CA PHE A 62 -6.75 21.25 -34.04
C PHE A 62 -6.87 20.50 -35.37
N PRO A 63 -6.28 19.30 -35.49
CA PRO A 63 -6.58 18.44 -36.63
C PRO A 63 -8.04 17.97 -36.59
N ASN A 64 -8.52 17.45 -37.72
CA ASN A 64 -9.85 16.82 -37.79
C ASN A 64 -9.94 15.64 -36.81
N ARG A 65 -10.55 15.90 -35.66
CA ARG A 65 -10.74 14.95 -34.55
C ARG A 65 -12.09 15.21 -33.90
N THR A 66 -12.75 14.14 -33.50
CA THR A 66 -13.99 14.22 -32.72
C THR A 66 -13.65 13.96 -31.25
N LEU A 67 -14.10 14.84 -30.36
CA LEU A 67 -14.03 14.67 -28.91
C LEU A 67 -15.43 14.29 -28.38
N PRO A 68 -15.64 13.03 -27.95
CA PRO A 68 -16.97 12.60 -27.52
C PRO A 68 -17.50 13.39 -26.32
N ALA A 69 -18.83 13.46 -26.19
CA ALA A 69 -19.47 14.09 -25.04
C ALA A 69 -18.92 13.54 -23.71
N GLY A 70 -18.61 14.43 -22.77
CA GLY A 70 -18.07 14.07 -21.44
C GLY A 70 -16.61 13.62 -21.43
N SER A 71 -15.93 13.53 -22.58
CA SER A 71 -14.55 13.06 -22.69
C SER A 71 -13.52 14.20 -22.52
N PHE A 72 -12.28 13.80 -22.26
CA PHE A 72 -11.12 14.68 -22.13
C PHE A 72 -10.11 14.44 -23.25
N LEU A 73 -9.33 15.46 -23.55
CA LEU A 73 -8.21 15.42 -24.47
C LEU A 73 -7.04 16.19 -23.85
N VAL A 74 -5.91 15.52 -23.68
CA VAL A 74 -4.64 16.17 -23.35
C VAL A 74 -3.91 16.52 -24.65
N VAL A 75 -3.40 17.76 -24.71
CA VAL A 75 -2.53 18.28 -25.77
C VAL A 75 -1.24 18.74 -25.11
N TYR A 76 -0.09 18.26 -25.57
CA TYR A 76 1.21 18.69 -25.06
C TYR A 76 1.61 20.04 -25.65
N ALA A 77 1.80 21.05 -24.79
CA ALA A 77 2.33 22.35 -25.18
C ALA A 77 3.87 22.27 -25.22
N SER A 78 4.39 21.64 -26.27
CA SER A 78 5.80 21.23 -26.35
C SER A 78 6.61 21.92 -27.46
N GLY A 79 5.95 22.69 -28.32
CA GLY A 79 6.56 23.23 -29.54
C GLY A 79 6.84 22.20 -30.65
N LYS A 80 6.50 20.92 -30.46
CA LYS A 80 6.80 19.84 -31.43
C LYS A 80 5.85 19.83 -32.65
N ASP A 81 4.72 20.51 -32.58
CA ASP A 81 3.71 20.66 -33.66
C ASP A 81 3.28 19.33 -34.32
N ARG A 82 2.92 18.33 -33.50
CA ARG A 82 2.53 16.98 -33.93
C ARG A 82 1.01 16.85 -33.97
N VAL A 83 0.47 16.57 -35.14
CA VAL A 83 -0.98 16.46 -35.40
C VAL A 83 -1.41 15.14 -36.05
N GLN A 84 -0.57 14.11 -35.93
CA GLN A 84 -0.82 12.84 -36.62
C GLN A 84 -2.07 12.12 -36.06
N PRO A 85 -3.00 11.65 -36.91
CA PRO A 85 -4.18 10.92 -36.45
C PRO A 85 -3.82 9.68 -35.63
N GLY A 86 -4.43 9.56 -34.45
CA GLY A 86 -4.20 8.43 -33.53
C GLY A 86 -2.99 8.57 -32.61
N SER A 87 -2.20 9.64 -32.74
CA SER A 87 -1.07 9.96 -31.85
C SER A 87 -1.44 11.05 -30.84
N PRO A 88 -0.65 11.22 -29.76
CA PRO A 88 -0.72 12.41 -28.92
C PRO A 88 -0.54 13.70 -29.75
N LEU A 89 -1.24 14.76 -29.34
CA LEU A 89 -1.18 16.06 -30.02
C LEU A 89 -0.17 16.95 -29.34
N HIS A 90 0.59 17.69 -30.13
CA HIS A 90 1.57 18.65 -29.64
C HIS A 90 1.33 20.00 -30.31
N THR A 91 1.24 21.08 -29.53
CA THR A 91 1.14 22.44 -30.10
C THR A 91 2.49 22.88 -30.69
N ASN A 92 2.46 23.96 -31.47
CA ASN A 92 3.65 24.65 -31.99
C ASN A 92 4.25 25.67 -31.00
N PHE A 93 3.78 25.67 -29.75
CA PHE A 93 4.25 26.54 -28.66
C PHE A 93 4.44 25.74 -27.36
N SER A 94 5.05 26.35 -26.36
CA SER A 94 5.15 25.86 -24.97
C SER A 94 4.61 26.93 -24.02
N LEU A 95 4.42 26.59 -22.75
CA LEU A 95 3.88 27.55 -21.78
C LEU A 95 4.99 28.21 -20.93
N ASP A 96 4.81 29.49 -20.53
CA ASP A 96 5.67 30.18 -19.56
C ASP A 96 5.17 29.96 -18.12
N ASP A 97 5.98 29.32 -17.28
CA ASP A 97 5.64 29.03 -15.89
C ASP A 97 5.45 30.28 -15.02
N ARG A 98 5.90 31.46 -15.47
CA ARG A 98 5.64 32.75 -14.78
C ARG A 98 4.27 33.34 -15.11
N GLY A 99 3.56 32.77 -16.07
CA GLY A 99 2.23 33.21 -16.51
C GLY A 99 2.23 33.94 -17.83
N GLU A 100 1.30 33.55 -18.72
CA GLU A 100 1.01 34.20 -19.99
C GLU A 100 -0.45 34.01 -20.41
N TYR A 101 -0.87 34.53 -21.57
CA TYR A 101 -2.21 34.31 -22.10
C TYR A 101 -2.37 32.82 -22.44
N LEU A 102 -3.57 32.26 -22.25
CA LEU A 102 -3.90 30.93 -22.75
C LEU A 102 -5.39 30.88 -23.07
N ALA A 103 -5.74 30.42 -24.27
CA ALA A 103 -7.13 30.27 -24.67
C ALA A 103 -7.38 29.05 -25.57
N LEU A 104 -8.59 28.53 -25.44
CA LEU A 104 -9.27 27.72 -26.45
C LEU A 104 -10.21 28.65 -27.21
N THR A 105 -10.07 28.72 -28.52
CA THR A 105 -10.84 29.59 -29.41
C THR A 105 -11.57 28.76 -30.47
N HIS A 106 -12.53 29.36 -31.16
CA HIS A 106 -13.36 28.70 -32.17
C HIS A 106 -13.69 29.62 -33.36
N ASP A 107 -13.66 29.06 -34.57
CA ASP A 107 -14.09 29.67 -35.83
C ASP A 107 -15.60 29.88 -35.85
N ALA A 108 -16.09 31.05 -36.29
CA ALA A 108 -17.50 31.47 -36.32
C ALA A 108 -18.07 31.92 -34.96
N PRO A 109 -19.00 32.91 -34.98
CA PRO A 109 -19.40 33.58 -33.75
C PRO A 109 -20.24 32.67 -32.85
N LEU A 110 -19.87 32.58 -31.57
CA LEU A 110 -20.83 32.26 -30.52
C LEU A 110 -22.02 33.23 -30.63
N PRO A 111 -23.27 32.80 -30.38
CA PRO A 111 -24.44 33.69 -30.46
C PRO A 111 -24.23 34.97 -29.63
N GLY A 112 -24.02 36.11 -30.29
CA GLY A 112 -23.77 37.42 -29.66
C GLY A 112 -22.36 38.02 -29.84
N ASN A 113 -21.45 37.37 -30.58
CA ASN A 113 -20.13 37.93 -30.93
C ASN A 113 -20.04 38.32 -32.42
N SER A 114 -19.30 39.39 -32.76
CA SER A 114 -19.07 39.87 -34.14
C SER A 114 -17.69 39.51 -34.71
N ASP A 115 -16.82 38.90 -33.91
CA ASP A 115 -15.48 38.48 -34.35
C ASP A 115 -15.53 37.12 -35.08
N ASN A 116 -14.63 36.92 -36.04
CA ASN A 116 -14.55 35.67 -36.83
C ASN A 116 -14.04 34.49 -36.00
N VAL A 117 -13.27 34.75 -34.96
CA VAL A 117 -12.77 33.78 -33.98
C VAL A 117 -13.02 34.35 -32.59
N SER A 118 -13.50 33.51 -31.67
CA SER A 118 -13.81 33.93 -30.31
C SER A 118 -13.28 32.96 -29.27
N ALA A 119 -12.91 33.49 -28.11
CA ALA A 119 -12.51 32.67 -26.96
C ALA A 119 -13.71 31.88 -26.44
N VAL A 120 -13.52 30.57 -26.34
CA VAL A 120 -14.42 29.63 -25.68
C VAL A 120 -14.08 29.57 -24.19
N THR A 121 -12.78 29.48 -23.89
CA THR A 121 -12.22 29.60 -22.54
C THR A 121 -10.91 30.37 -22.64
N GLU A 122 -10.67 31.30 -21.73
CA GLU A 122 -9.42 32.07 -21.69
C GLU A 122 -8.94 32.34 -20.27
N PHE A 123 -7.63 32.42 -20.13
CA PHE A 123 -6.92 32.91 -18.96
C PHE A 123 -6.28 34.26 -19.33
N ALA A 124 -7.05 35.33 -19.14
CA ALA A 124 -6.68 36.69 -19.55
C ALA A 124 -6.49 37.63 -18.34
N PRO A 125 -5.54 38.59 -18.41
CA PRO A 125 -4.55 38.77 -19.47
C PRO A 125 -3.43 37.72 -19.44
N GLN A 126 -3.28 37.00 -18.32
CA GLN A 126 -2.39 35.86 -18.17
C GLN A 126 -2.90 34.91 -17.08
N PHE A 127 -2.53 33.64 -17.13
CA PHE A 127 -2.66 32.73 -15.98
C PHE A 127 -1.62 33.05 -14.89
N PRO A 128 -1.84 32.66 -13.61
CA PRO A 128 -0.86 32.92 -12.53
C PRO A 128 0.36 32.01 -12.63
N GLU A 129 1.48 32.44 -12.05
CA GLU A 129 2.71 31.65 -11.90
C GLU A 129 2.41 30.22 -11.42
N GLN A 130 3.00 29.25 -12.10
CA GLN A 130 2.79 27.82 -11.89
C GLN A 130 3.89 27.24 -11.00
N LEU A 131 3.48 26.39 -10.06
CA LEU A 131 4.43 25.60 -9.28
C LEU A 131 4.81 24.35 -10.06
N LYS A 132 6.08 23.98 -9.95
CA LYS A 132 6.60 22.74 -10.52
C LYS A 132 5.75 21.53 -10.11
N ASP A 133 5.34 20.75 -11.11
CA ASP A 133 4.53 19.53 -11.00
C ASP A 133 3.15 19.72 -10.34
N VAL A 134 2.62 20.95 -10.36
CA VAL A 134 1.27 21.27 -9.87
C VAL A 134 0.47 21.85 -11.03
N SER A 135 -0.62 21.17 -11.38
CA SER A 135 -1.54 21.63 -12.41
C SER A 135 -2.45 22.75 -11.91
N TYR A 136 -2.90 23.59 -12.83
CA TYR A 136 -3.84 24.67 -12.60
C TYR A 136 -5.08 24.49 -13.47
N GLY A 137 -6.25 24.67 -12.89
CA GLY A 137 -7.49 24.39 -13.59
C GLY A 137 -8.73 24.86 -12.86
N ILE A 138 -9.88 24.60 -13.47
CA ILE A 138 -11.19 24.81 -12.85
C ILE A 138 -11.50 23.65 -11.92
N GLY A 139 -11.85 23.96 -10.66
CA GLY A 139 -12.19 22.94 -9.67
C GLY A 139 -13.34 22.04 -10.17
N GLN A 140 -13.02 20.78 -10.46
CA GLN A 140 -14.02 19.78 -10.80
C GLN A 140 -14.53 19.11 -9.51
N ASN A 141 -15.84 19.13 -9.30
CA ASN A 141 -16.46 18.31 -8.26
C ASN A 141 -16.45 16.85 -8.71
N VAL A 142 -15.36 16.15 -8.42
CA VAL A 142 -15.24 14.70 -8.65
C VAL A 142 -15.87 13.98 -7.47
N THR A 143 -16.89 13.17 -7.73
CA THR A 143 -17.41 12.22 -6.73
C THR A 143 -16.80 10.86 -6.99
N ILE A 144 -15.85 10.45 -6.15
CA ILE A 144 -15.29 9.09 -6.21
C ILE A 144 -16.26 8.17 -5.47
N ASN A 145 -16.94 7.30 -6.22
CA ASN A 145 -17.77 6.25 -5.66
C ASN A 145 -16.96 4.95 -5.63
N SER A 146 -16.54 4.51 -4.44
CA SER A 146 -15.94 3.19 -4.28
C SER A 146 -17.02 2.11 -4.37
N VAL A 147 -17.04 1.38 -5.49
CA VAL A 147 -18.02 0.30 -5.75
C VAL A 147 -17.47 -1.09 -5.40
N LEU A 148 -16.16 -1.20 -5.20
CA LEU A 148 -15.46 -2.41 -4.80
C LEU A 148 -14.38 -2.04 -3.77
N PRO A 149 -14.74 -1.84 -2.49
CA PRO A 149 -13.76 -1.62 -1.44
C PRO A 149 -12.91 -2.87 -1.18
N ALA A 150 -11.71 -2.67 -0.61
CA ALA A 150 -10.89 -3.78 -0.12
C ALA A 150 -11.67 -4.63 0.90
N GLY A 151 -11.59 -5.95 0.79
CA GLY A 151 -12.35 -6.87 1.64
C GLY A 151 -13.80 -7.08 1.21
N SER A 152 -14.19 -6.61 0.02
CA SER A 152 -15.52 -6.89 -0.56
C SER A 152 -15.81 -8.38 -0.58
N ASN A 153 -17.07 -8.76 -0.34
CA ASN A 153 -17.49 -10.16 -0.43
C ASN A 153 -17.23 -10.73 -1.82
N SER A 154 -16.51 -11.85 -1.85
CA SER A 154 -16.10 -12.51 -3.08
C SER A 154 -16.28 -14.01 -2.98
N ARG A 155 -16.00 -14.70 -4.08
CA ARG A 155 -15.85 -16.14 -4.10
C ARG A 155 -14.60 -16.54 -4.86
N VAL A 156 -13.94 -17.58 -4.39
CA VAL A 156 -12.69 -18.09 -4.95
C VAL A 156 -12.82 -19.56 -5.33
N LEU A 157 -12.23 -19.93 -6.47
CA LEU A 157 -12.06 -21.30 -6.94
C LEU A 157 -10.59 -21.56 -7.26
N PHE A 158 -10.11 -22.73 -6.89
CA PHE A 158 -8.82 -23.27 -7.31
C PHE A 158 -9.11 -24.33 -8.37
N PRO A 159 -8.99 -24.00 -9.67
CA PRO A 159 -9.42 -24.90 -10.73
C PRO A 159 -8.52 -26.14 -10.79
N THR A 160 -9.12 -27.31 -10.98
CA THR A 160 -8.40 -28.59 -11.13
C THR A 160 -8.26 -29.03 -12.58
N ASP A 161 -8.94 -28.34 -13.50
CA ASP A 161 -8.87 -28.55 -14.94
C ASP A 161 -9.24 -27.25 -15.70
N GLY A 162 -9.13 -27.27 -17.04
CA GLY A 162 -9.40 -26.13 -17.91
C GLY A 162 -10.84 -26.01 -18.42
N THR A 163 -11.80 -26.79 -17.91
CA THR A 163 -13.15 -26.88 -18.49
C THR A 163 -13.95 -25.59 -18.42
N LEU A 164 -13.68 -24.74 -17.42
CA LEU A 164 -14.33 -23.44 -17.29
C LEU A 164 -13.93 -22.44 -18.38
N GLY A 165 -12.72 -22.56 -18.95
CA GLY A 165 -12.20 -21.57 -19.89
C GLY A 165 -12.39 -20.13 -19.39
N THR A 166 -12.99 -19.27 -20.20
CA THR A 166 -13.39 -17.90 -19.81
C THR A 166 -14.87 -17.76 -19.45
N SER A 167 -15.65 -18.85 -19.43
CA SER A 167 -17.10 -18.77 -19.14
C SER A 167 -17.40 -18.20 -17.76
N TRP A 168 -16.48 -18.39 -16.81
CA TRP A 168 -16.58 -17.88 -15.45
C TRP A 168 -16.44 -16.37 -15.33
N THR A 169 -16.03 -15.64 -16.38
CA THR A 169 -15.85 -14.17 -16.31
C THR A 169 -17.12 -13.40 -16.67
N GLY A 170 -18.13 -14.09 -17.22
CA GLY A 170 -19.40 -13.50 -17.62
C GLY A 170 -20.34 -13.15 -16.47
N THR A 171 -21.32 -12.29 -16.77
CA THR A 171 -22.36 -11.84 -15.82
C THR A 171 -23.41 -12.91 -15.52
N SER A 172 -23.59 -13.88 -16.42
CA SER A 172 -24.54 -14.99 -16.25
C SER A 172 -23.96 -16.19 -15.50
N PHE A 173 -22.67 -16.17 -15.15
CA PHE A 173 -22.03 -17.28 -14.44
C PHE A 173 -22.49 -17.34 -12.98
N VAL A 174 -22.82 -18.55 -12.52
CA VAL A 174 -23.24 -18.81 -11.15
C VAL A 174 -22.09 -19.47 -10.39
N ASP A 175 -21.55 -18.79 -9.39
CA ASP A 175 -20.39 -19.19 -8.60
C ASP A 175 -20.74 -19.69 -7.19
N ASN A 176 -22.01 -20.05 -6.93
CA ASN A 176 -22.48 -20.45 -5.60
C ASN A 176 -21.74 -21.68 -5.00
N ALA A 177 -21.15 -22.53 -5.84
CA ALA A 177 -20.34 -23.67 -5.44
C ALA A 177 -18.89 -23.31 -5.06
N TRP A 178 -18.44 -22.08 -5.37
CA TRP A 178 -17.09 -21.61 -5.05
C TRP A 178 -17.00 -21.23 -3.57
N ARG A 179 -15.80 -21.36 -2.99
CA ARG A 179 -15.53 -21.01 -1.60
C ARG A 179 -15.84 -19.53 -1.36
N GLN A 180 -16.58 -19.20 -0.30
CA GLN A 180 -16.77 -17.81 0.11
C GLN A 180 -15.42 -17.22 0.53
N SER A 181 -15.13 -16.00 0.08
CA SER A 181 -13.91 -15.27 0.37
C SER A 181 -14.19 -13.77 0.45
N THR A 182 -13.13 -12.99 0.64
CA THR A 182 -13.10 -11.56 0.33
C THR A 182 -12.30 -11.30 -0.95
N SER A 183 -12.27 -10.05 -1.40
CA SER A 183 -11.46 -9.62 -2.54
C SER A 183 -9.95 -9.62 -2.26
N ALA A 184 -9.54 -9.83 -1.01
CA ALA A 184 -8.15 -9.84 -0.58
C ALA A 184 -7.72 -11.25 -0.16
N ILE A 185 -7.47 -12.09 -1.17
CA ILE A 185 -6.98 -13.46 -1.01
C ILE A 185 -5.45 -13.49 -1.01
N GLY A 186 -4.85 -14.42 -0.27
CA GLY A 186 -3.41 -14.65 -0.28
C GLY A 186 -2.99 -15.64 0.79
N TYR A 187 -1.70 -15.92 0.88
CA TYR A 187 -1.17 -16.67 2.02
C TYR A 187 0.24 -16.21 2.37
N VAL A 188 0.61 -16.42 3.63
CA VAL A 188 1.99 -16.27 4.12
C VAL A 188 2.45 -17.58 4.73
N SER A 189 3.73 -17.88 4.59
CA SER A 189 4.33 -19.03 5.27
C SER A 189 4.79 -18.61 6.67
N SER A 190 3.94 -18.79 7.69
CA SER A 190 4.40 -18.69 9.09
C SER A 190 5.46 -19.76 9.39
N VAL A 191 6.45 -19.40 10.22
CA VAL A 191 7.49 -20.27 10.75
C VAL A 191 7.51 -20.20 12.27
N PRO A 192 7.99 -21.24 12.99
CA PRO A 192 8.14 -21.18 14.44
C PRO A 192 9.08 -20.06 14.89
N GLY A 193 8.73 -19.37 15.97
CA GLY A 193 9.56 -18.33 16.59
C GLY A 193 8.94 -16.93 16.56
N PHE A 194 9.76 -15.97 16.97
CA PHE A 194 9.52 -14.53 16.98
C PHE A 194 10.25 -13.89 15.81
N THR A 195 9.65 -12.86 15.21
CA THR A 195 10.48 -11.86 14.50
C THR A 195 11.01 -10.90 15.53
N VAL A 196 12.34 -10.75 15.59
CA VAL A 196 13.01 -9.84 16.51
C VAL A 196 13.72 -8.78 15.68
N LEU A 197 13.24 -7.54 15.78
CA LEU A 197 13.95 -6.35 15.32
C LEU A 197 14.80 -5.83 16.48
N ASP A 198 16.06 -5.58 16.22
CA ASP A 198 17.00 -4.94 17.12
C ASP A 198 17.51 -3.67 16.45
N ALA A 199 17.43 -2.54 17.15
CA ALA A 199 17.76 -1.22 16.62
C ALA A 199 18.58 -0.41 17.64
N HIS A 200 19.76 0.05 17.22
CA HIS A 200 20.58 0.95 18.03
C HIS A 200 20.26 2.40 17.71
N SER A 201 20.39 3.25 18.71
CA SER A 201 20.04 4.67 18.64
C SER A 201 21.28 5.58 18.60
N SER A 202 21.13 6.73 17.94
CA SER A 202 22.08 7.85 17.99
C SER A 202 21.89 8.74 19.23
N SER A 203 20.85 8.46 20.04
CA SER A 203 20.43 9.25 21.20
C SER A 203 20.06 8.34 22.35
N GLN A 204 20.18 8.85 23.58
CA GLN A 204 19.91 8.05 24.77
C GLN A 204 18.49 7.50 24.80
N ILE A 205 18.37 6.20 25.10
CA ILE A 205 17.07 5.55 25.36
C ILE A 205 16.90 5.43 26.87
N SER A 206 15.81 5.96 27.41
CA SER A 206 15.51 5.82 28.86
C SER A 206 14.03 5.58 29.13
N THR A 207 13.25 5.41 28.06
CA THR A 207 11.81 5.16 28.11
C THR A 207 11.39 4.28 26.94
N LEU A 208 10.31 3.53 27.13
CA LEU A 208 9.61 2.74 26.12
C LEU A 208 9.14 3.61 24.94
N ALA A 209 8.81 4.88 25.18
CA ALA A 209 8.43 5.80 24.11
C ALA A 209 9.60 6.14 23.17
N GLN A 210 10.81 6.29 23.73
CA GLN A 210 12.02 6.47 22.94
C GLN A 210 12.41 5.17 22.23
N ALA A 211 12.28 4.03 22.91
CA ALA A 211 12.50 2.72 22.32
C ALA A 211 11.59 2.50 21.09
N ASP A 212 10.29 2.75 21.23
CA ASP A 212 9.35 2.67 20.10
C ASP A 212 9.75 3.60 18.95
N ALA A 213 10.15 4.84 19.25
CA ALA A 213 10.56 5.79 18.22
C ALA A 213 11.78 5.30 17.42
N VAL A 214 12.77 4.70 18.10
CA VAL A 214 13.97 4.13 17.46
C VAL A 214 13.62 2.90 16.64
N LEU A 215 12.79 2.01 17.17
CA LEU A 215 12.28 0.83 16.47
C LEU A 215 11.43 1.19 15.24
N ASP A 216 10.81 2.37 15.25
CA ASP A 216 10.07 2.94 14.13
C ASP A 216 10.96 3.79 13.19
N GLY A 217 12.29 3.78 13.40
CA GLY A 217 13.31 4.37 12.52
C GLY A 217 13.79 5.78 12.90
N THR A 218 13.25 6.38 13.97
CA THR A 218 13.68 7.72 14.41
C THR A 218 15.01 7.65 15.14
N GLY A 219 16.05 8.27 14.58
CA GLY A 219 17.37 8.33 15.23
C GLY A 219 18.13 6.99 15.25
N GLN A 220 17.68 6.00 14.48
CA GLN A 220 18.31 4.69 14.33
C GLN A 220 19.68 4.80 13.62
N ILE A 221 20.71 4.16 14.18
CA ILE A 221 22.06 4.09 13.59
C ILE A 221 22.33 2.76 12.87
N SER A 222 21.81 1.67 13.40
CA SER A 222 21.93 0.32 12.85
C SER A 222 20.73 -0.51 13.28
N GLN A 223 20.47 -1.58 12.54
CA GLN A 223 19.45 -2.55 12.88
C GLN A 223 19.73 -3.93 12.31
N ALA A 224 19.21 -4.95 12.98
CA ALA A 224 19.14 -6.31 12.49
C ALA A 224 17.75 -6.89 12.76
N THR A 225 17.29 -7.73 11.83
CA THR A 225 16.04 -8.49 12.00
C THR A 225 16.32 -9.97 11.86
N VAL A 226 15.94 -10.75 12.86
CA VAL A 226 16.11 -12.21 12.87
C VAL A 226 14.81 -12.92 13.20
N ILE A 227 14.80 -14.23 12.97
CA ILE A 227 13.80 -15.13 13.53
C ILE A 227 14.46 -15.88 14.68
N SER A 228 13.95 -15.67 15.89
CA SER A 228 14.45 -16.37 17.08
C SER A 228 13.38 -17.31 17.64
N PRO A 229 13.72 -18.56 18.01
CA PRO A 229 12.77 -19.45 18.68
C PRO A 229 12.23 -18.88 20.00
N THR A 230 13.04 -18.11 20.72
CA THR A 230 12.75 -17.56 22.06
C THR A 230 13.24 -16.12 22.18
N VAL A 231 12.66 -15.35 23.11
CA VAL A 231 13.32 -14.15 23.64
C VAL A 231 14.09 -14.57 24.90
N ASN A 232 15.39 -14.77 24.73
CA ASN A 232 16.35 -15.11 25.79
C ASN A 232 17.72 -14.56 25.37
N PHE A 233 17.88 -13.25 25.49
CA PHE A 233 19.04 -12.52 24.96
C PHE A 233 19.88 -11.92 26.08
N TRP A 234 21.18 -11.84 25.84
CA TRP A 234 22.16 -11.27 26.74
C TRP A 234 23.33 -10.68 25.95
N ASP A 235 23.83 -9.52 26.39
CA ASP A 235 25.09 -8.97 25.92
C ASP A 235 26.27 -9.51 26.77
N ALA A 236 27.09 -10.36 26.16
CA ALA A 236 28.23 -10.97 26.83
C ALA A 236 29.38 -9.99 27.13
N GLY A 237 29.43 -8.84 26.47
CA GLY A 237 30.45 -7.81 26.63
C GLY A 237 30.21 -6.86 27.82
N SER A 238 28.97 -6.74 28.29
CA SER A 238 28.55 -5.77 29.31
C SER A 238 28.56 -6.29 30.76
N GLY A 239 28.81 -7.58 30.98
CA GLY A 239 28.80 -8.17 32.33
C GLY A 239 27.40 -8.24 32.97
N GLY A 240 26.34 -8.12 32.17
CA GLY A 240 24.95 -8.42 32.55
C GLY A 240 24.76 -9.86 33.05
N GLY A 241 23.62 -10.13 33.69
CA GLY A 241 23.26 -11.47 34.14
C GLY A 241 22.92 -12.42 32.99
N THR A 242 22.52 -13.66 33.31
CA THR A 242 22.06 -14.65 32.30
C THR A 242 20.59 -15.04 32.52
N GLY A 243 19.87 -14.20 33.26
CA GLY A 243 18.46 -14.35 33.53
C GLY A 243 18.14 -15.52 34.45
N ASN A 244 16.93 -16.05 34.30
CA ASN A 244 16.47 -17.23 35.01
C ASN A 244 16.70 -18.53 34.21
N PHE A 245 16.90 -18.44 32.89
CA PHE A 245 17.01 -19.56 31.97
C PHE A 245 18.40 -19.58 31.33
N GLY A 246 19.10 -20.72 31.46
CA GLY A 246 20.45 -20.85 30.92
C GLY A 246 20.53 -20.86 29.39
N ASN A 247 21.72 -20.59 28.88
CA ASN A 247 22.07 -20.51 27.46
C ASN A 247 21.33 -19.38 26.71
N PRO A 248 21.46 -18.10 27.14
CA PRO A 248 20.99 -16.99 26.35
C PRO A 248 21.78 -16.86 25.04
N ASP A 249 21.11 -16.38 24.00
CA ASP A 249 21.72 -16.00 22.73
C ASP A 249 22.24 -14.54 22.80
N PRO A 250 23.23 -14.15 21.99
CA PRO A 250 23.55 -12.73 21.83
C PRO A 250 22.37 -11.97 21.23
N PHE A 251 22.31 -10.66 21.47
CA PHE A 251 21.33 -9.80 20.80
C PHE A 251 21.50 -9.82 19.27
N PRO A 252 20.42 -9.65 18.47
CA PRO A 252 20.50 -9.77 17.02
C PRO A 252 21.48 -8.80 16.32
N ASN A 253 21.69 -7.60 16.88
CA ASN A 253 22.59 -6.57 16.34
C ASN A 253 23.81 -6.32 17.25
N ASP A 254 24.17 -7.32 18.05
CA ASP A 254 25.27 -7.30 19.02
C ASP A 254 26.62 -6.95 18.37
N SER A 255 27.33 -6.00 18.97
CA SER A 255 28.68 -5.58 18.57
C SER A 255 29.73 -6.09 19.56
N PRO A 256 31.01 -6.22 19.15
CA PRO A 256 32.06 -6.63 20.08
C PRO A 256 32.29 -5.57 21.17
N GLY A 257 31.72 -5.78 22.36
CA GLY A 257 31.84 -4.84 23.48
C GLY A 257 30.55 -4.74 24.27
N ASP A 258 30.48 -3.72 25.10
CA ASP A 258 29.27 -3.31 25.83
C ASP A 258 28.42 -2.45 24.88
N ASP A 259 27.17 -2.86 24.65
CA ASP A 259 26.25 -2.16 23.76
C ASP A 259 25.24 -1.31 24.54
N ASP A 260 25.34 0.01 24.38
CA ASP A 260 24.43 0.99 25.00
C ASP A 260 23.37 1.50 24.00
N ASP A 261 22.27 2.02 24.52
CA ASP A 261 21.26 2.79 23.78
C ASP A 261 20.65 2.04 22.58
N PHE A 262 20.17 0.81 22.82
CA PHE A 262 19.46 0.01 21.82
C PHE A 262 18.11 -0.48 22.33
N ALA A 263 17.26 -0.94 21.41
CA ALA A 263 15.97 -1.50 21.72
C ALA A 263 15.65 -2.69 20.83
N ILE A 264 14.89 -3.64 21.37
CA ILE A 264 14.34 -4.75 20.58
C ILE A 264 12.81 -4.71 20.55
N ARG A 265 12.23 -5.15 19.43
CA ARG A 265 10.81 -5.50 19.29
C ARG A 265 10.70 -6.94 18.80
N ALA A 266 10.16 -7.80 19.67
CA ALA A 266 9.87 -9.19 19.34
C ALA A 266 8.36 -9.38 19.14
N THR A 267 7.95 -9.84 17.95
CA THR A 267 6.54 -10.08 17.61
C THR A 267 6.29 -11.53 17.19
N ALA A 268 5.14 -12.07 17.59
CA ALA A 268 4.66 -13.39 17.17
C ALA A 268 3.15 -13.54 17.38
N THR A 269 2.58 -14.58 16.77
CA THR A 269 1.32 -15.19 17.24
C THR A 269 1.65 -16.27 18.25
N ILE A 270 1.15 -16.15 19.49
CA ILE A 270 1.28 -17.16 20.54
C ILE A 270 0.04 -18.08 20.56
N MET A 271 0.26 -19.38 20.71
CA MET A 271 -0.80 -20.39 20.76
C MET A 271 -1.12 -20.77 22.20
N ILE A 272 -2.29 -20.34 22.68
CA ILE A 272 -2.77 -20.66 24.03
C ILE A 272 -3.52 -21.99 24.03
N PRO A 273 -3.04 -23.03 24.75
CA PRO A 273 -3.61 -24.38 24.65
C PRO A 273 -4.96 -24.52 25.35
N SER A 274 -5.26 -23.65 26.31
CA SER A 274 -6.51 -23.70 27.07
C SER A 274 -6.83 -22.35 27.68
N ALA A 275 -8.11 -21.99 27.68
CA ALA A 275 -8.57 -20.75 28.26
C ALA A 275 -8.29 -20.68 29.78
N GLY A 276 -8.16 -19.46 30.29
CA GLY A 276 -7.99 -19.17 31.71
C GLY A 276 -6.95 -18.08 31.96
N THR A 277 -6.60 -17.91 33.24
CA THR A 277 -5.55 -16.98 33.64
C THR A 277 -4.18 -17.52 33.29
N TRP A 278 -3.38 -16.70 32.63
CA TRP A 278 -1.97 -16.92 32.33
C TRP A 278 -1.15 -15.80 32.96
N THR A 279 0.03 -16.15 33.48
CA THR A 279 1.03 -15.17 33.91
C THR A 279 2.16 -15.18 32.89
N PHE A 280 2.46 -14.01 32.34
CA PHE A 280 3.69 -13.74 31.61
C PHE A 280 4.68 -13.11 32.58
N GLY A 281 5.97 -13.39 32.38
CA GLY A 281 7.03 -12.70 33.09
C GLY A 281 8.23 -12.45 32.21
N THR A 282 9.01 -11.46 32.61
CA THR A 282 10.27 -11.08 32.00
C THR A 282 11.34 -11.01 33.08
N ASN A 283 12.58 -11.21 32.68
CA ASN A 283 13.76 -10.72 33.41
C ASN A 283 14.43 -9.74 32.46
N SER A 284 14.68 -8.50 32.88
CA SER A 284 15.34 -7.52 32.02
C SER A 284 16.23 -6.56 32.78
N ASP A 285 17.20 -6.03 32.05
CA ASP A 285 18.08 -4.91 32.37
C ASP A 285 18.29 -4.18 31.04
N ASP A 286 17.71 -3.00 30.76
CA ASP A 286 16.75 -2.18 31.54
C ASP A 286 15.25 -2.56 31.34
N GLY A 287 14.46 -1.66 30.76
CA GLY A 287 13.00 -1.62 30.82
C GLY A 287 12.31 -2.43 29.72
N VAL A 288 11.06 -2.85 29.98
CA VAL A 288 10.34 -3.81 29.12
C VAL A 288 8.82 -3.64 29.13
N ARG A 289 8.20 -3.87 27.98
CA ARG A 289 6.76 -3.96 27.77
C ARG A 289 6.40 -5.28 27.11
N VAL A 290 5.33 -5.90 27.59
CA VAL A 290 4.69 -7.05 26.92
C VAL A 290 3.23 -6.73 26.66
N ARG A 291 2.79 -6.91 25.42
CA ARG A 291 1.38 -6.78 25.01
C ARG A 291 0.85 -8.11 24.49
N ILE A 292 -0.40 -8.41 24.86
CA ILE A 292 -1.18 -9.50 24.27
C ILE A 292 -2.45 -8.89 23.67
N ASP A 293 -2.73 -9.16 22.39
CA ASP A 293 -3.84 -8.56 21.64
C ASP A 293 -3.91 -7.02 21.78
N GLY A 294 -2.74 -6.38 21.73
CA GLY A 294 -2.58 -4.92 21.87
C GLY A 294 -2.72 -4.38 23.31
N ALA A 295 -3.11 -5.19 24.29
CA ALA A 295 -3.25 -4.76 25.69
C ALA A 295 -1.95 -4.98 26.47
N ASN A 296 -1.51 -3.97 27.24
CA ASN A 296 -0.34 -4.09 28.12
C ASN A 296 -0.59 -5.15 29.21
N VAL A 297 0.23 -6.19 29.23
CA VAL A 297 0.29 -7.21 30.28
C VAL A 297 1.44 -6.90 31.25
N ILE A 298 2.58 -6.45 30.74
CA ILE A 298 3.72 -5.90 31.50
C ILE A 298 4.05 -4.53 30.89
N ASN A 299 4.33 -3.54 31.73
CA ASN A 299 4.72 -2.20 31.32
C ASN A 299 5.66 -1.59 32.35
N ASP A 300 6.95 -1.90 32.23
CA ASP A 300 8.02 -1.30 33.00
C ASP A 300 8.78 -0.28 32.15
N ASP A 301 8.64 0.99 32.53
CA ASP A 301 9.22 2.14 31.84
C ASP A 301 10.31 2.79 32.72
N SER A 302 11.09 1.97 33.40
CA SER A 302 12.13 2.40 34.34
C SER A 302 13.50 1.83 33.99
N LEU A 303 14.54 2.53 34.45
CA LEU A 303 15.92 2.07 34.40
C LEU A 303 16.21 1.22 35.63
N HIS A 304 16.79 0.05 35.43
CA HIS A 304 17.12 -0.87 36.51
C HIS A 304 18.06 -1.96 36.02
N GLY A 305 18.94 -2.43 36.92
CA GLY A 305 19.65 -3.70 36.75
C GLY A 305 18.70 -4.90 36.64
N PRO A 306 19.22 -6.13 36.54
CA PRO A 306 18.40 -7.30 36.22
C PRO A 306 17.29 -7.54 37.23
N ASP A 307 16.04 -7.54 36.78
CA ASP A 307 14.90 -7.79 37.65
C ASP A 307 13.71 -8.43 36.92
N ASN A 308 12.91 -9.18 37.69
CA ASN A 308 11.74 -9.85 37.17
C ASN A 308 10.50 -8.94 37.20
N ARG A 309 9.71 -8.97 36.12
CA ARG A 309 8.36 -8.39 36.06
C ARG A 309 7.34 -9.45 35.71
N PHE A 310 6.11 -9.30 36.22
CA PHE A 310 5.03 -10.26 36.03
C PHE A 310 3.74 -9.54 35.65
N GLY A 311 3.01 -10.11 34.70
CA GLY A 311 1.71 -9.63 34.26
C GLY A 311 0.73 -10.79 34.10
N GLN A 312 -0.51 -10.61 34.58
CA GLN A 312 -1.54 -11.63 34.52
C GLN A 312 -2.63 -11.21 33.53
N VAL A 313 -3.07 -12.15 32.70
CA VAL A 313 -4.11 -11.92 31.69
C VAL A 313 -5.00 -13.15 31.56
N ASN A 314 -6.30 -12.94 31.36
CA ASN A 314 -7.23 -14.03 31.02
C ASN A 314 -7.31 -14.16 29.51
N LEU A 315 -6.97 -15.34 28.98
CA LEU A 315 -6.94 -15.62 27.55
C LEU A 315 -7.91 -16.73 27.18
N SER A 316 -8.43 -16.68 25.96
CA SER A 316 -9.11 -17.80 25.32
C SER A 316 -8.10 -18.89 24.90
N ALA A 317 -8.57 -20.08 24.57
CA ALA A 317 -7.75 -21.03 23.83
C ALA A 317 -7.68 -20.60 22.36
N GLY A 318 -6.51 -20.74 21.75
CA GLY A 318 -6.29 -20.35 20.35
C GLY A 318 -5.15 -19.33 20.18
N PRO A 319 -5.04 -18.74 18.98
CA PRO A 319 -4.02 -17.76 18.66
C PRO A 319 -4.30 -16.42 19.34
N HIS A 320 -3.24 -15.76 19.78
CA HIS A 320 -3.23 -14.40 20.32
C HIS A 320 -2.02 -13.63 19.77
N GLU A 321 -2.15 -12.33 19.56
CA GLU A 321 -1.00 -11.50 19.19
C GLU A 321 -0.10 -11.26 20.40
N LEU A 322 1.21 -11.31 20.20
CA LEU A 322 2.22 -11.07 21.23
C LEU A 322 3.28 -10.09 20.71
N GLU A 323 3.51 -9.04 21.47
CA GLU A 323 4.60 -8.07 21.28
C GLU A 323 5.39 -7.95 22.60
N LEU A 324 6.71 -7.99 22.51
CA LEU A 324 7.63 -7.53 23.55
C LEU A 324 8.47 -6.38 22.99
N VAL A 325 8.58 -5.29 23.76
CA VAL A 325 9.55 -4.23 23.53
C VAL A 325 10.47 -4.14 24.73
N PHE A 326 11.76 -4.14 24.51
CA PHE A 326 12.80 -3.96 25.51
C PHE A 326 13.73 -2.82 25.08
N PHE A 327 14.31 -2.10 26.05
CA PHE A 327 15.37 -1.14 25.76
C PHE A 327 16.50 -1.25 26.78
N GLU A 328 17.70 -0.94 26.29
CA GLU A 328 18.91 -0.78 27.08
C GLU A 328 19.38 0.67 27.00
N ARG A 329 19.77 1.25 28.14
CA ARG A 329 20.41 2.56 28.19
C ARG A 329 21.92 2.46 28.31
N GLY A 330 22.40 1.58 29.18
CA GLY A 330 23.79 1.25 29.31
C GLY A 330 24.16 0.61 30.64
N GLY A 331 25.23 -0.16 30.64
CA GLY A 331 25.49 -1.14 31.68
C GLY A 331 25.19 -2.55 31.16
N GLY A 332 24.77 -3.46 32.04
CA GLY A 332 24.49 -4.83 31.61
C GLY A 332 23.18 -4.92 30.82
N ALA A 333 23.13 -5.70 29.74
CA ALA A 333 21.90 -5.87 28.97
C ALA A 333 21.42 -7.33 28.96
N GLU A 334 20.19 -7.58 29.37
CA GLU A 334 19.54 -8.90 29.24
C GLU A 334 18.01 -8.82 29.11
N VAL A 335 17.40 -9.79 28.41
CA VAL A 335 15.95 -9.91 28.33
C VAL A 335 15.46 -11.35 28.12
N GLU A 336 14.50 -11.76 28.94
CA GLU A 336 13.77 -13.04 28.82
C GLU A 336 12.26 -12.83 28.68
N LEU A 337 11.58 -13.74 27.97
CA LEU A 337 10.12 -13.87 28.02
C LEU A 337 9.70 -15.29 28.37
N PHE A 338 8.96 -15.43 29.48
CA PHE A 338 8.48 -16.71 29.97
C PHE A 338 7.01 -16.64 30.40
N ALA A 339 6.33 -17.79 30.42
CA ALA A 339 4.92 -17.85 30.78
C ALA A 339 4.56 -19.12 31.55
N ALA A 340 3.49 -19.04 32.34
CA ALA A 340 2.90 -20.17 33.05
C ALA A 340 1.38 -20.00 33.16
N LYS A 341 0.65 -21.12 33.14
CA LYS A 341 -0.79 -21.11 33.41
C LYS A 341 -1.05 -20.91 34.90
N GLY A 342 -1.96 -20.00 35.25
CA GLY A 342 -2.28 -19.59 36.62
C GLY A 342 -1.81 -18.19 36.95
N ALA A 343 -1.99 -17.80 38.21
CA ALA A 343 -1.60 -16.50 38.75
C ALA A 343 -0.34 -16.63 39.59
N TYR A 344 0.76 -16.00 39.14
CA TYR A 344 2.03 -15.93 39.84
C TYR A 344 2.45 -14.47 40.02
N SER A 345 3.23 -14.20 41.07
CA SER A 345 3.80 -12.87 41.37
C SER A 345 5.30 -12.92 41.68
N THR A 346 5.91 -14.11 41.57
CA THR A 346 7.33 -14.36 41.78
C THR A 346 7.76 -15.48 40.85
N PHE A 347 9.06 -15.54 40.51
CA PHE A 347 9.58 -16.57 39.63
C PHE A 347 9.48 -17.95 40.29
N ASN A 348 9.08 -18.94 39.49
CA ASN A 348 8.97 -20.34 39.90
C ASN A 348 9.47 -21.24 38.77
N ALA A 349 10.69 -21.76 38.91
CA ALA A 349 11.35 -22.61 37.93
C ALA A 349 10.56 -23.89 37.58
N ASN A 350 9.68 -24.37 38.47
CA ASN A 350 8.84 -25.54 38.19
C ASN A 350 7.62 -25.20 37.32
N ALA A 351 7.17 -23.93 37.32
CA ALA A 351 5.97 -23.50 36.62
C ALA A 351 6.27 -22.79 35.29
N PHE A 352 7.27 -21.91 35.26
CA PHE A 352 7.57 -21.09 34.09
C PHE A 352 8.43 -21.82 33.06
N ARG A 353 8.19 -21.51 31.80
CA ARG A 353 9.00 -21.91 30.64
C ARG A 353 9.18 -20.70 29.73
N LEU A 354 10.32 -20.62 29.05
CA LEU A 354 10.51 -19.66 27.96
C LEU A 354 9.40 -19.82 26.93
N VAL A 355 8.81 -18.69 26.51
CA VAL A 355 7.85 -18.70 25.41
C VAL A 355 8.61 -19.05 24.13
N GLY A 356 8.11 -20.02 23.38
CA GLY A 356 8.74 -20.54 22.16
C GLY A 356 9.63 -21.77 22.34
N ASP A 357 10.13 -22.05 23.56
CA ASP A 357 10.86 -23.29 23.87
C ASP A 357 9.89 -24.47 24.05
N THR A 358 9.29 -24.88 22.95
CA THR A 358 8.31 -25.98 22.91
C THR A 358 8.91 -27.33 23.31
N ALA A 359 10.22 -27.51 23.14
CA ALA A 359 10.93 -28.73 23.55
C ALA A 359 10.92 -28.90 25.08
N SER A 360 10.98 -27.79 25.83
CA SER A 360 10.90 -27.78 27.29
C SER A 360 9.48 -27.53 27.83
N GLY A 361 8.47 -27.48 26.97
CA GLY A 361 7.06 -27.26 27.33
C GLY A 361 6.61 -25.80 27.37
N GLY A 362 7.39 -24.89 26.75
CA GLY A 362 7.00 -23.51 26.49
C GLY A 362 5.83 -23.38 25.52
N LEU A 363 5.14 -22.23 25.58
CA LEU A 363 4.03 -21.93 24.69
C LEU A 363 4.54 -21.78 23.24
N PRO A 364 3.93 -22.45 22.24
CA PRO A 364 4.35 -22.31 20.85
C PRO A 364 4.06 -20.90 20.34
N VAL A 365 5.01 -20.36 19.59
CA VAL A 365 4.87 -19.11 18.84
C VAL A 365 5.19 -19.33 17.37
N GLN A 366 4.54 -18.55 16.52
CA GLN A 366 4.86 -18.48 15.10
C GLN A 366 4.92 -17.02 14.66
N THR A 367 5.81 -16.74 13.72
CA THR A 367 5.91 -15.44 13.05
C THR A 367 5.86 -15.62 11.55
N VAL A 368 5.59 -14.54 10.82
CA VAL A 368 5.87 -14.48 9.39
C VAL A 368 7.26 -13.88 9.23
N PRO A 369 8.21 -14.59 8.58
CA PRO A 369 9.52 -14.04 8.25
C PRO A 369 9.39 -12.65 7.62
N GLY A 370 10.07 -11.64 8.17
CA GLY A 370 9.93 -10.24 7.74
C GLY A 370 8.98 -9.37 8.58
N GLY A 371 8.42 -9.88 9.69
CA GLY A 371 7.77 -9.05 10.73
C GLY A 371 6.25 -9.04 10.75
N GLY A 372 5.59 -10.18 10.46
CA GLY A 372 4.13 -10.31 10.31
C GLY A 372 3.24 -10.12 11.55
N GLY A 373 3.53 -9.17 12.43
CA GLY A 373 2.57 -8.65 13.40
C GLY A 373 2.49 -7.14 13.25
N ALA A 374 1.40 -6.61 12.69
CA ALA A 374 1.07 -5.19 12.44
C ALA A 374 2.12 -4.27 11.76
N ALA A 375 3.39 -4.66 11.70
CA ALA A 375 4.55 -3.93 11.22
C ALA A 375 5.23 -4.60 10.01
N ALA A 376 4.70 -5.74 9.52
CA ALA A 376 5.12 -6.29 8.23
C ALA A 376 4.62 -5.37 7.13
N GLY A 377 5.54 -4.55 6.61
CA GLY A 377 5.44 -4.08 5.24
C GLY A 377 5.24 -5.25 4.27
N GLY A 378 4.66 -4.96 3.10
CA GLY A 378 4.36 -5.96 2.07
C GLY A 378 2.87 -6.28 1.95
N LEU A 379 2.53 -7.37 1.22
CA LEU A 379 1.14 -7.75 0.92
C LEU A 379 0.41 -8.46 2.07
N ALA A 380 1.16 -9.06 3.00
CA ALA A 380 0.62 -9.87 4.09
C ALA A 380 -0.49 -9.16 4.90
N GLN A 381 -0.28 -7.87 5.20
CA GLN A 381 -1.23 -7.04 5.95
C GLN A 381 -2.59 -6.86 5.28
N TYR A 382 -2.67 -7.09 3.96
CA TYR A 382 -3.91 -6.94 3.20
C TYR A 382 -4.67 -8.25 3.09
N ILE A 383 -4.08 -9.40 3.41
CA ILE A 383 -4.71 -10.72 3.26
C ILE A 383 -5.83 -10.87 4.30
N GLN A 384 -7.05 -11.10 3.81
CA GLN A 384 -8.23 -11.35 4.66
C GLN A 384 -8.79 -12.76 4.47
N THR A 385 -8.50 -13.41 3.35
CA THR A 385 -8.82 -14.83 3.11
C THR A 385 -7.54 -15.62 2.90
N ASP A 386 -7.20 -16.47 3.86
CA ASP A 386 -6.08 -17.41 3.72
C ASP A 386 -6.41 -18.53 2.73
N VAL A 387 -5.56 -18.69 1.73
CA VAL A 387 -5.64 -19.71 0.67
C VAL A 387 -4.46 -20.67 0.66
N ARG A 388 -3.65 -20.71 1.73
CA ARG A 388 -2.41 -21.51 1.80
C ARG A 388 -2.64 -22.98 1.48
N GLY A 389 -3.68 -23.57 2.07
CA GLY A 389 -3.96 -25.00 1.95
C GLY A 389 -4.30 -25.43 0.52
N GLU A 390 -4.90 -24.54 -0.26
CA GLU A 390 -5.28 -24.80 -1.63
C GLU A 390 -4.23 -24.37 -2.66
N MET A 391 -3.41 -23.38 -2.32
CA MET A 391 -2.40 -22.82 -3.22
C MET A 391 -1.02 -23.44 -3.02
N LYS A 392 -0.48 -23.38 -1.80
CA LYS A 392 0.94 -23.68 -1.55
C LYS A 392 1.26 -25.12 -1.94
N ASP A 393 2.17 -25.28 -2.90
CA ASP A 393 2.59 -26.59 -3.44
C ASP A 393 1.45 -27.44 -4.04
N VAL A 394 0.28 -26.82 -4.35
CA VAL A 394 -0.93 -27.51 -4.81
C VAL A 394 -1.46 -26.92 -6.12
N ALA A 395 -1.75 -25.62 -6.16
CA ALA A 395 -2.31 -24.92 -7.31
C ALA A 395 -1.43 -23.74 -7.72
N SER A 396 -1.47 -23.35 -9.00
CA SER A 396 -0.72 -22.20 -9.51
C SER A 396 -1.61 -21.03 -9.92
N SER A 397 -2.93 -21.18 -9.81
CA SER A 397 -3.89 -20.13 -10.14
C SER A 397 -5.11 -20.21 -9.22
N ALA A 398 -5.69 -19.05 -8.94
CA ALA A 398 -6.97 -18.91 -8.27
C ALA A 398 -7.89 -18.03 -9.12
N TYR A 399 -9.15 -18.43 -9.27
CA TYR A 399 -10.19 -17.64 -9.92
C TYR A 399 -11.00 -16.92 -8.85
N LEU A 400 -10.99 -15.59 -8.89
CA LEU A 400 -11.70 -14.74 -7.93
C LEU A 400 -12.84 -14.00 -8.63
N ARG A 401 -14.03 -14.05 -8.04
CA ARG A 401 -15.20 -13.29 -8.50
C ARG A 401 -15.71 -12.37 -7.39
N THR A 402 -15.82 -11.08 -7.70
CA THR A 402 -16.30 -10.04 -6.79
C THR A 402 -17.41 -9.25 -7.48
N PRO A 403 -18.69 -9.59 -7.25
CA PRO A 403 -19.79 -8.86 -7.86
C PRO A 403 -19.96 -7.49 -7.20
N PHE A 404 -20.21 -6.47 -8.01
CA PHE A 404 -20.62 -5.14 -7.55
C PHE A 404 -21.74 -4.61 -8.45
N PHE A 405 -22.52 -3.66 -7.93
CA PHE A 405 -23.66 -3.09 -8.63
C PHE A 405 -23.51 -1.58 -8.77
N VAL A 406 -23.69 -1.08 -9.99
CA VAL A 406 -23.78 0.34 -10.30
C VAL A 406 -25.20 0.61 -10.76
N SER A 407 -25.95 1.42 -10.00
CA SER A 407 -27.35 1.73 -10.28
C SER A 407 -27.56 2.52 -11.58
N SER A 408 -26.59 3.37 -11.94
CA SER A 408 -26.61 4.18 -13.16
C SER A 408 -25.23 4.15 -13.83
N PRO A 409 -24.87 3.09 -14.59
CA PRO A 409 -23.57 3.02 -15.23
C PRO A 409 -23.29 4.20 -16.18
N ALA A 410 -24.34 4.73 -16.82
CA ALA A 410 -24.25 5.88 -17.71
C ALA A 410 -23.84 7.20 -17.01
N SER A 411 -23.90 7.26 -15.67
CA SER A 411 -23.41 8.43 -14.93
C SER A 411 -21.94 8.33 -14.53
N LEU A 412 -21.26 7.21 -14.84
CA LEU A 412 -19.83 7.07 -14.61
C LEU A 412 -19.06 7.62 -15.81
N SER A 413 -18.14 8.56 -15.58
CA SER A 413 -17.24 9.08 -16.61
C SER A 413 -16.01 8.18 -16.80
N SER A 414 -15.55 7.54 -15.74
CA SER A 414 -14.42 6.61 -15.74
C SER A 414 -14.58 5.56 -14.65
N LEU A 415 -13.84 4.45 -14.78
CA LEU A 415 -13.72 3.41 -13.77
C LEU A 415 -12.24 3.06 -13.63
N TYR A 416 -11.76 3.01 -12.39
CA TYR A 416 -10.40 2.60 -12.07
C TYR A 416 -10.44 1.28 -11.30
N LEU A 417 -9.57 0.35 -11.68
CA LEU A 417 -9.29 -0.86 -10.92
C LEU A 417 -7.90 -0.71 -10.34
N ASN A 418 -7.82 -0.74 -9.01
CA ASN A 418 -6.56 -0.74 -8.27
C ASN A 418 -6.29 -2.16 -7.78
N VAL A 419 -5.17 -2.76 -8.18
CA VAL A 419 -4.80 -4.12 -7.77
C VAL A 419 -3.44 -4.11 -7.10
N ARG A 420 -3.35 -4.76 -5.94
CA ARG A 420 -2.09 -5.24 -5.37
C ARG A 420 -1.99 -6.74 -5.63
N TYR A 421 -0.91 -7.19 -6.22
CA TYR A 421 -0.78 -8.58 -6.66
C TYR A 421 0.65 -9.09 -6.53
N ASP A 422 0.74 -10.40 -6.31
CA ASP A 422 1.95 -11.20 -6.32
C ASP A 422 1.53 -12.64 -6.72
N ASP A 423 1.99 -13.21 -7.84
CA ASP A 423 2.97 -12.67 -8.79
C ASP A 423 2.37 -11.94 -10.01
N GLY A 424 1.17 -12.35 -10.46
CA GLY A 424 0.56 -11.87 -11.70
C GLY A 424 -0.95 -12.07 -11.75
N PHE A 425 -1.63 -11.35 -12.64
CA PHE A 425 -3.09 -11.43 -12.77
C PHE A 425 -3.60 -11.13 -14.18
N VAL A 426 -4.83 -11.59 -14.44
CA VAL A 426 -5.67 -11.13 -15.56
C VAL A 426 -7.02 -10.73 -14.98
N ALA A 427 -7.46 -9.50 -15.26
CA ALA A 427 -8.72 -8.96 -14.78
C ALA A 427 -9.74 -8.88 -15.91
N TYR A 428 -10.98 -9.28 -15.59
CA TYR A 428 -12.11 -9.24 -16.50
C TYR A 428 -13.25 -8.42 -15.89
N LEU A 429 -13.91 -7.60 -16.70
CA LEU A 429 -15.14 -6.91 -16.35
C LEU A 429 -16.24 -7.36 -17.31
N ASN A 430 -17.27 -8.02 -16.76
CA ASN A 430 -18.44 -8.50 -17.51
C ASN A 430 -18.08 -9.34 -18.75
N GLY A 431 -17.06 -10.20 -18.64
CA GLY A 431 -16.59 -11.06 -19.72
C GLY A 431 -15.48 -10.48 -20.61
N VAL A 432 -15.14 -9.19 -20.46
CA VAL A 432 -14.12 -8.50 -21.25
C VAL A 432 -12.84 -8.36 -20.45
N GLU A 433 -11.69 -8.75 -21.00
CA GLU A 433 -10.38 -8.51 -20.37
C GLU A 433 -10.10 -7.00 -20.34
N ILE A 434 -9.79 -6.47 -19.15
CA ILE A 434 -9.53 -5.03 -18.94
C ILE A 434 -8.10 -4.74 -18.51
N ALA A 435 -7.41 -5.72 -17.93
CA ALA A 435 -6.02 -5.57 -17.51
C ALA A 435 -5.32 -6.94 -17.41
N ARG A 436 -4.01 -6.90 -17.60
CA ARG A 436 -3.11 -8.04 -17.46
C ARG A 436 -1.77 -7.56 -16.96
N ARG A 437 -1.20 -8.27 -16.01
CA ARG A 437 0.17 -8.06 -15.53
C ARG A 437 0.83 -9.39 -15.21
N ASN A 438 2.07 -9.57 -15.66
CA ASN A 438 2.90 -10.73 -15.35
C ASN A 438 2.22 -12.10 -15.60
N ALA A 439 1.32 -12.19 -16.58
CA ALA A 439 0.61 -13.41 -16.94
C ALA A 439 0.89 -13.80 -18.40
N PRO A 440 1.01 -15.11 -18.71
CA PRO A 440 1.31 -15.58 -20.07
C PRO A 440 0.19 -15.22 -21.05
N THR A 441 0.54 -14.93 -22.31
CA THR A 441 -0.40 -14.51 -23.36
C THR A 441 -1.61 -15.44 -23.48
N THR A 442 -1.38 -16.75 -23.40
CA THR A 442 -2.44 -17.76 -23.30
C THR A 442 -2.45 -18.32 -21.89
N THR A 443 -3.53 -18.05 -21.16
CA THR A 443 -3.72 -18.57 -19.80
C THR A 443 -4.38 -19.95 -19.84
N GLN A 444 -3.91 -20.83 -18.96
CA GLN A 444 -4.51 -22.11 -18.61
C GLN A 444 -4.87 -22.08 -17.12
N TYR A 445 -5.64 -23.07 -16.67
CA TYR A 445 -6.04 -23.19 -15.27
C TYR A 445 -4.86 -23.37 -14.31
N ASN A 446 -3.72 -23.84 -14.82
CA ASN A 446 -2.48 -24.07 -14.10
C ASN A 446 -1.32 -23.25 -14.67
N SER A 447 -1.62 -22.08 -15.24
CA SER A 447 -0.55 -21.14 -15.63
C SER A 447 0.21 -20.65 -14.40
N LEU A 448 1.50 -20.39 -14.58
CA LEU A 448 2.33 -19.64 -13.65
C LEU A 448 2.45 -18.19 -14.15
N SER A 449 2.89 -17.29 -13.27
CA SER A 449 3.39 -15.97 -13.67
C SER A 449 4.60 -16.09 -14.60
N LEU A 450 4.92 -15.02 -15.32
CA LEU A 450 6.08 -15.02 -16.24
C LEU A 450 7.41 -14.80 -15.49
N THR A 451 7.37 -14.04 -14.41
CA THR A 451 8.51 -13.76 -13.53
C THR A 451 8.07 -13.81 -12.07
N ASP A 452 8.99 -14.17 -11.18
CA ASP A 452 8.78 -13.97 -9.75
C ASP A 452 8.78 -12.47 -9.45
N ARG A 453 7.87 -12.02 -8.59
CA ARG A 453 7.81 -10.63 -8.14
C ARG A 453 8.03 -10.59 -6.64
N SER A 454 8.87 -9.69 -6.14
CA SER A 454 9.08 -9.58 -4.69
C SER A 454 7.92 -8.85 -4.02
N GLU A 455 7.63 -9.14 -2.74
CA GLU A 455 6.60 -8.44 -1.96
C GLU A 455 6.84 -6.92 -1.88
N THR A 456 8.09 -6.46 -2.03
CA THR A 456 8.46 -5.03 -2.08
C THR A 456 8.18 -4.35 -3.42
N GLU A 457 7.98 -5.12 -4.49
CA GLU A 457 7.61 -4.61 -5.84
C GLU A 457 6.08 -4.63 -6.06
N ALA A 458 5.30 -5.12 -5.10
CA ALA A 458 3.86 -5.18 -5.18
C ALA A 458 3.23 -3.79 -4.91
N ALA A 459 3.08 -2.99 -5.96
CA ALA A 459 2.47 -1.68 -5.92
C ALA A 459 0.94 -1.75 -6.14
N ILE A 460 0.24 -0.65 -5.82
CA ILE A 460 -1.10 -0.41 -6.36
C ILE A 460 -0.93 -0.02 -7.82
N GLU A 461 -1.39 -0.86 -8.75
CA GLU A 461 -1.45 -0.56 -10.19
C GLU A 461 -2.88 -0.42 -10.69
#